data_AF-A0A957EVA2-F1
#
_entry.id   AF-A0A957EVA2-F1
#
_cell.length_a   1.000
_cell.length_b   1.000
_cell.length_c   1.000
_cell.angle_alpha   90.00
_cell.angle_beta   90.00
_cell.angle_gamma   90.00
#
_symmetry.space_group_name_H-M   'P 1'
#
loop_
_entity.id
_entity.type
_entity.pdbx_description
1 polymer ?
#
loop_
_entity_poly.entity_id
_entity_poly.type
_entity_poly.pdbx_seq_one_letter_code
_entity_poly.pdbx_strand_id
1 'polypeptide(L)'
;MLPLPDLFAAVRWWAVLMLIGLLATPLAYFLFRPLADRGYAFSKMLGLLVVSYLFWILGSLGFVGNNVGGILLALLLLAGLSGWAVRHAGWAAFRAWVQSNQRQIWLTEIVFTAVFLLWVFVRAQNPAIAATEKPMEFAFLNAVGRSPAFPSLDPWLSGFGISYYYFGYVMTSLLARLALVPEAIAFNLGLAWLVAGTVVGAFGLVFNLIAIGDRRLEIVEGSHTPHPTPYAPRRLRSARLLGILAALALPLAGNLVILLEIAHGNGVGSDSFWAWLDVRDLNGPAVISETPRYESSQWWWWRTSRVIHEYHLSGRAEEGLEPIVEIPAFSFVLGDMHPHVLALPFALLSLAVALVWYLRASGAAEEQGSRGAEEHSPLHPRTPAPLLDNIQQFIQPIGWPLYLLTLLILGGL
;
A
#
# COMPACT_ATOMS: atom_id res chain seq x y z
N MET A 1 7.17 19.18 -22.98
CA MET A 1 5.86 18.51 -23.18
C MET A 1 6.13 17.04 -23.47
N LEU A 2 5.32 16.12 -22.93
CA LEU A 2 5.46 14.69 -23.18
C LEU A 2 5.22 14.36 -24.66
N PRO A 3 6.07 13.55 -25.31
CA PRO A 3 5.77 13.02 -26.64
C PRO A 3 4.43 12.29 -26.66
N LEU A 4 3.68 12.41 -27.76
CA LEU A 4 2.37 11.75 -27.92
C LEU A 4 2.41 10.23 -27.66
N PRO A 5 3.42 9.46 -28.14
CA PRO A 5 3.50 8.02 -27.87
C PRO A 5 3.60 7.70 -26.37
N ASP A 6 4.34 8.50 -25.61
CA ASP A 6 4.53 8.32 -24.17
C ASP A 6 3.25 8.64 -23.40
N LEU A 7 2.52 9.68 -23.84
CA LEU A 7 1.20 9.99 -23.30
C LEU A 7 0.22 8.83 -23.53
N PHE A 8 0.19 8.24 -24.73
CA PHE A 8 -0.64 7.06 -25.00
C PHE A 8 -0.21 5.84 -24.18
N ALA A 9 1.09 5.66 -23.90
CA ALA A 9 1.56 4.62 -22.99
C ALA A 9 1.02 4.83 -21.57
N ALA A 10 1.10 6.05 -21.04
CA ALA A 10 0.58 6.40 -19.72
C ALA A 10 -0.95 6.20 -19.62
N VAL A 11 -1.71 6.60 -20.65
CA VAL A 11 -3.17 6.41 -20.69
C VAL A 11 -3.55 4.93 -20.73
N ARG A 12 -2.88 4.10 -21.54
CA ARG A 12 -3.13 2.65 -21.58
C ARG A 12 -2.82 1.99 -20.23
N TRP A 13 -1.71 2.36 -19.60
CA TRP A 13 -1.34 1.88 -18.28
C TRP A 13 -2.38 2.25 -17.22
N TRP A 14 -2.80 3.52 -17.19
CA TRP A 14 -3.86 4.00 -16.32
C TRP A 14 -5.17 3.23 -16.55
N ALA A 15 -5.57 3.03 -17.81
CA ALA A 15 -6.78 2.30 -18.16
C ALA A 15 -6.74 0.85 -17.68
N VAL A 16 -5.61 0.16 -17.81
CA VAL A 16 -5.44 -1.21 -17.28
C VAL A 16 -5.63 -1.24 -15.76
N LEU A 17 -5.04 -0.31 -15.02
CA LEU A 17 -5.23 -0.20 -13.57
C LEU A 17 -6.69 0.10 -13.19
N MET A 18 -7.37 0.97 -13.95
CA MET A 18 -8.80 1.23 -13.77
C MET A 18 -9.64 -0.02 -13.98
N LEU A 19 -9.36 -0.78 -15.05
CA LEU A 19 -10.10 -2.00 -15.38
C LEU A 19 -9.91 -3.09 -14.32
N ILE A 20 -8.67 -3.29 -13.85
CA ILE A 20 -8.36 -4.23 -12.77
C ILE A 20 -9.07 -3.81 -11.48
N GLY A 21 -9.01 -2.52 -11.11
CA GLY A 21 -9.69 -2.01 -9.93
C GLY A 21 -11.23 -2.12 -10.02
N LEU A 22 -11.80 -1.80 -11.17
CA LEU A 22 -13.24 -1.96 -11.43
C LEU A 22 -13.66 -3.43 -11.32
N LEU A 23 -12.88 -4.33 -11.90
CA LEU A 23 -13.13 -5.77 -11.84
C LEU A 23 -13.06 -6.29 -10.41
N ALA A 24 -12.14 -5.77 -9.58
CA ALA A 24 -11.99 -6.14 -8.18
C ALA A 24 -12.96 -5.42 -7.23
N THR A 25 -13.69 -4.40 -7.69
CA THR A 25 -14.60 -3.61 -6.84
C THR A 25 -15.68 -4.44 -6.14
N PRO A 26 -16.36 -5.40 -6.80
CA PRO A 26 -17.35 -6.24 -6.12
C PRO A 26 -16.73 -7.14 -5.05
N LEU A 27 -15.51 -7.65 -5.29
CA LEU A 27 -14.75 -8.42 -4.30
C LEU A 27 -14.34 -7.55 -3.12
N ALA A 28 -13.83 -6.34 -3.36
CA ALA A 28 -13.52 -5.37 -2.32
C ALA A 28 -14.77 -5.05 -1.48
N TYR A 29 -15.90 -4.76 -2.14
CA TYR A 29 -17.18 -4.49 -1.49
C TYR A 29 -17.59 -5.61 -0.52
N PHE A 30 -17.37 -6.86 -0.91
CA PHE A 30 -17.67 -8.04 -0.11
C PHE A 30 -16.71 -8.24 1.07
N LEU A 31 -15.40 -8.08 0.86
CA LEU A 31 -14.38 -8.32 1.89
C LEU A 31 -14.34 -7.19 2.92
N PHE A 32 -14.45 -5.94 2.47
CA PHE A 32 -14.33 -4.74 3.29
C PHE A 32 -15.68 -4.17 3.71
N ARG A 33 -16.74 -5.01 3.80
CA ARG A 33 -18.09 -4.60 4.22
C ARG A 33 -18.10 -3.70 5.47
N PRO A 34 -17.31 -3.92 6.52
CA PRO A 34 -17.35 -3.05 7.70
C PRO A 34 -16.89 -1.59 7.44
N LEU A 35 -16.12 -1.36 6.37
CA LEU A 35 -15.60 -0.04 6.01
C LEU A 35 -16.68 0.86 5.40
N ALA A 36 -16.55 2.17 5.59
CA ALA A 36 -17.50 3.17 5.10
C ALA A 36 -17.52 3.23 3.55
N ASP A 37 -16.36 3.15 2.91
CA ASP A 37 -16.23 3.09 1.44
C ASP A 37 -16.27 1.65 0.88
N ARG A 38 -16.52 0.66 1.74
CA ARG A 38 -16.52 -0.77 1.38
C ARG A 38 -15.24 -1.21 0.65
N GLY A 39 -14.11 -0.59 0.95
CA GLY A 39 -12.80 -0.94 0.39
C GLY A 39 -12.53 -0.43 -1.02
N TYR A 40 -13.34 0.49 -1.56
CA TYR A 40 -13.15 1.01 -2.91
C TYR A 40 -11.77 1.63 -3.13
N ALA A 41 -11.25 2.37 -2.15
CA ALA A 41 -9.91 2.97 -2.23
C ALA A 41 -8.78 1.95 -2.44
N PHE A 42 -8.98 0.70 -2.02
CA PHE A 42 -8.00 -0.38 -2.12
C PHE A 42 -8.26 -1.33 -3.29
N SER A 43 -9.31 -1.08 -4.09
CA SER A 43 -9.76 -1.99 -5.16
C SER A 43 -8.68 -2.27 -6.21
N LYS A 44 -7.89 -1.26 -6.59
CA LYS A 44 -6.78 -1.41 -7.55
C LYS A 44 -5.66 -2.29 -7.00
N MET A 45 -5.28 -2.09 -5.74
CA MET A 45 -4.26 -2.89 -5.05
C MET A 45 -4.74 -4.33 -4.89
N LEU A 46 -5.98 -4.52 -4.43
CA LEU A 46 -6.57 -5.85 -4.29
C LEU A 46 -6.62 -6.58 -5.63
N GLY A 47 -7.13 -5.91 -6.67
CA GLY A 47 -7.23 -6.50 -8.00
C GLY A 47 -5.86 -6.88 -8.58
N LEU A 48 -4.87 -5.98 -8.47
CA LEU A 48 -3.53 -6.23 -8.96
C LEU A 48 -2.84 -7.36 -8.17
N LEU A 49 -2.99 -7.38 -6.85
CA LEU A 49 -2.45 -8.44 -5.99
C LEU A 49 -3.04 -9.80 -6.35
N VAL A 50 -4.37 -9.91 -6.42
CA VAL A 50 -5.06 -11.18 -6.70
C VAL A 50 -4.71 -11.68 -8.10
N VAL A 51 -4.77 -10.84 -9.12
CA VAL A 51 -4.46 -11.24 -10.51
C VAL A 51 -3.00 -11.64 -10.64
N SER A 52 -2.08 -10.85 -10.10
CA SER A 52 -0.64 -11.15 -10.21
C SER A 52 -0.28 -12.40 -9.41
N TYR A 53 -0.89 -12.60 -8.25
CA TYR A 53 -0.64 -13.79 -7.44
C TYR A 53 -1.18 -15.05 -8.11
N LEU A 54 -2.42 -15.02 -8.62
CA LEU A 54 -2.99 -16.15 -9.37
C LEU A 54 -2.15 -16.48 -10.60
N PHE A 55 -1.71 -15.47 -11.35
CA PHE A 55 -0.83 -15.66 -12.49
C PHE A 55 0.51 -16.28 -12.08
N TRP A 56 1.14 -15.74 -11.04
CA TRP A 56 2.44 -16.19 -10.55
C TRP A 56 2.40 -17.60 -9.96
N ILE A 57 1.40 -17.92 -9.12
CA ILE A 57 1.31 -19.24 -8.47
C ILE A 57 0.93 -20.32 -9.48
N LEU A 58 -0.02 -20.07 -10.38
CA LEU A 58 -0.37 -21.02 -11.43
C LEU A 58 0.81 -21.24 -12.37
N GLY A 59 1.59 -20.20 -12.67
CA GLY A 59 2.78 -20.33 -13.49
C GLY A 59 3.92 -21.06 -12.80
N SER A 60 4.13 -20.82 -11.51
CA SER A 60 5.14 -21.50 -10.69
C SER A 60 4.82 -22.99 -10.51
N LEU A 61 3.54 -23.35 -10.52
CA LEU A 61 3.07 -24.74 -10.47
C LEU A 61 3.01 -25.40 -11.86
N GLY A 62 3.31 -24.68 -12.93
CA GLY A 62 3.33 -25.21 -14.30
C GLY A 62 1.96 -25.32 -14.99
N PHE A 63 0.89 -24.74 -14.43
CA PHE A 63 -0.43 -24.74 -15.05
C PHE A 63 -0.57 -23.72 -16.18
N VAL A 64 0.18 -22.62 -16.13
CA VAL A 64 0.19 -21.57 -17.16
C VAL A 64 1.61 -21.13 -17.51
N GLY A 65 1.84 -20.69 -18.74
CA GLY A 65 3.10 -20.04 -19.11
C GLY A 65 3.12 -18.55 -18.75
N ASN A 66 4.32 -17.95 -18.69
CA ASN A 66 4.49 -16.50 -18.53
C ASN A 66 4.17 -15.77 -19.85
N ASN A 67 2.89 -15.70 -20.19
CA ASN A 67 2.38 -15.09 -21.40
C ASN A 67 1.02 -14.43 -21.16
N VAL A 68 0.52 -13.72 -22.18
CA VAL A 68 -0.76 -13.01 -22.11
C VAL A 68 -1.93 -13.96 -21.80
N GLY A 69 -1.91 -15.19 -22.31
CA GLY A 69 -2.94 -16.19 -22.01
C GLY A 69 -3.04 -16.53 -20.53
N GLY A 70 -1.91 -16.71 -19.85
CA GLY A 70 -1.86 -16.91 -18.39
C GLY A 70 -2.40 -15.71 -17.61
N ILE A 71 -2.08 -14.49 -18.05
CA ILE A 71 -2.60 -13.25 -17.44
C ILE A 71 -4.13 -13.15 -17.62
N LEU A 72 -4.63 -13.45 -18.82
CA LEU A 72 -6.07 -13.44 -19.11
C LEU A 72 -6.83 -14.49 -18.30
N LEU A 73 -6.25 -15.66 -18.07
CA LEU A 73 -6.83 -16.66 -17.17
C LEU A 73 -6.93 -16.12 -15.73
N ALA A 74 -5.87 -15.49 -15.21
CA ALA A 74 -5.89 -14.89 -13.89
C ALA A 74 -6.94 -13.77 -13.76
N LEU A 75 -7.12 -12.94 -14.80
CA LEU A 75 -8.20 -11.95 -14.87
C LEU A 75 -9.59 -12.60 -14.88
N LEU A 76 -9.76 -13.70 -15.62
CA LEU A 76 -11.02 -14.47 -15.64
C LEU A 76 -11.34 -15.04 -14.25
N LEU A 77 -10.34 -15.55 -13.53
CA LEU A 77 -10.51 -16.04 -12.16
C LEU A 77 -10.90 -14.90 -11.21
N LEU A 78 -10.27 -13.71 -11.31
CA LEU A 78 -10.71 -12.53 -10.55
C LEU A 78 -12.16 -12.16 -10.89
N ALA A 79 -12.53 -12.19 -12.18
CA ALA A 79 -13.92 -11.93 -12.60
C ALA A 79 -14.90 -12.93 -11.97
N GLY A 80 -14.53 -14.21 -11.91
CA GLY A 80 -15.28 -15.26 -11.24
C GLY A 80 -15.44 -15.00 -9.73
N LEU A 81 -14.36 -14.62 -9.05
CA LEU A 81 -14.37 -14.25 -7.63
C LEU A 81 -15.27 -13.03 -7.36
N SER A 82 -15.20 -12.00 -8.21
CA SER A 82 -16.06 -10.82 -8.11
C SER A 82 -17.53 -11.15 -8.41
N GLY A 83 -17.81 -12.03 -9.36
CA GLY A 83 -19.15 -12.54 -9.64
C GLY A 83 -19.74 -13.34 -8.48
N TRP A 84 -18.92 -14.20 -7.86
CA TRP A 84 -19.27 -14.90 -6.63
C TRP A 84 -19.55 -13.91 -5.49
N ALA A 85 -18.68 -12.93 -5.29
CA ALA A 85 -18.79 -11.93 -4.23
C ALA A 85 -20.06 -11.09 -4.34
N VAL A 86 -20.39 -10.61 -5.56
CA VAL A 86 -21.61 -9.80 -5.77
C VAL A 86 -22.88 -10.62 -5.64
N ARG A 87 -22.86 -11.91 -6.02
CA ARG A 87 -23.99 -12.82 -5.81
C ARG A 87 -24.27 -13.03 -4.33
N HIS A 88 -23.23 -13.18 -3.50
CA HIS A 88 -23.37 -13.32 -2.04
C HIS A 88 -23.64 -12.00 -1.31
N ALA A 89 -23.36 -10.86 -1.95
CA ALA A 89 -23.68 -9.55 -1.40
C ALA A 89 -25.02 -8.98 -1.85
N GLY A 90 -25.59 -9.54 -2.92
CA GLY A 90 -26.80 -9.05 -3.57
C GLY A 90 -26.48 -7.94 -4.57
N TRP A 91 -26.79 -8.18 -5.85
CA TRP A 91 -26.58 -7.21 -6.93
C TRP A 91 -27.31 -5.88 -6.69
N ALA A 92 -28.56 -5.92 -6.20
CA ALA A 92 -29.33 -4.72 -5.89
C ALA A 92 -28.66 -3.87 -4.80
N ALA A 93 -28.15 -4.50 -3.74
CA ALA A 93 -27.46 -3.81 -2.65
C ALA A 93 -26.14 -3.20 -3.11
N PHE A 94 -25.36 -3.93 -3.92
CA PHE A 94 -24.14 -3.41 -4.53
C PHE A 94 -24.42 -2.19 -5.42
N ARG A 95 -25.41 -2.28 -6.32
CA ARG A 95 -25.80 -1.16 -7.20
C ARG A 95 -26.28 0.07 -6.41
N ALA A 96 -27.11 -0.14 -5.39
CA ALA A 96 -27.56 0.94 -4.52
C ALA A 96 -26.39 1.59 -3.77
N TRP A 97 -25.43 0.80 -3.31
CA TRP A 97 -24.21 1.32 -2.68
C TRP A 97 -23.38 2.18 -3.65
N VAL A 98 -23.19 1.73 -4.90
CA VAL A 98 -22.48 2.51 -5.93
C VAL A 98 -23.17 3.85 -6.16
N GLN A 99 -24.50 3.85 -6.30
CA GLN A 99 -25.30 5.06 -6.54
C GLN A 99 -25.24 6.05 -5.37
N SER A 100 -25.28 5.54 -4.13
CA SER A 100 -25.21 6.38 -2.93
C SER A 100 -23.81 6.91 -2.61
N ASN A 101 -22.75 6.23 -3.07
CA ASN A 101 -21.36 6.59 -2.76
C ASN A 101 -20.57 7.18 -3.94
N GLN A 102 -21.25 7.61 -5.00
CA GLN A 102 -20.60 8.19 -6.20
C GLN A 102 -19.60 9.30 -5.86
N ARG A 103 -19.92 10.18 -4.90
CA ARG A 103 -19.00 11.26 -4.49
C ARG A 103 -17.68 10.71 -3.93
N GLN A 104 -17.74 9.64 -3.14
CA GLN A 104 -16.54 9.03 -2.57
C GLN A 104 -15.73 8.29 -3.64
N ILE A 105 -16.43 7.59 -4.54
CA ILE A 105 -15.84 6.92 -5.70
C ILE A 105 -15.08 7.94 -6.56
N TRP A 106 -15.74 9.01 -7.01
CA TRP A 106 -15.11 10.04 -7.83
C TRP A 106 -13.95 10.72 -7.13
N LEU A 107 -14.07 11.04 -5.84
CA LEU A 107 -12.97 11.63 -5.08
C LEU A 107 -11.76 10.70 -5.04
N THR A 108 -11.97 9.40 -4.81
CA THR A 108 -10.92 8.37 -4.82
C THR A 108 -10.23 8.33 -6.18
N GLU A 109 -11.00 8.32 -7.28
CA GLU A 109 -10.45 8.28 -8.64
C GLU A 109 -9.71 9.56 -9.03
N ILE A 110 -10.21 10.73 -8.60
CA ILE A 110 -9.54 12.02 -8.83
C ILE A 110 -8.22 12.08 -8.07
N VAL A 111 -8.19 11.69 -6.79
CA VAL A 111 -6.96 11.64 -5.98
C VAL A 111 -5.94 10.72 -6.64
N PHE A 112 -6.35 9.50 -6.99
CA PHE A 112 -5.48 8.55 -7.67
C PHE A 112 -4.95 9.08 -9.00
N THR A 113 -5.85 9.54 -9.88
CA THR A 113 -5.50 9.95 -11.25
C THR A 113 -4.65 11.22 -11.25
N ALA A 114 -4.97 12.20 -10.40
CA ALA A 114 -4.18 13.42 -10.29
C ALA A 114 -2.74 13.14 -9.87
N VAL A 115 -2.55 12.28 -8.87
CA VAL A 115 -1.22 11.89 -8.38
C VAL A 115 -0.49 11.05 -9.41
N PHE A 116 -1.18 10.10 -10.06
CA PHE A 116 -0.60 9.30 -11.13
C PHE A 116 -0.07 10.19 -12.27
N LEU A 117 -0.89 11.13 -12.75
CA LEU A 117 -0.49 12.04 -13.82
C LEU A 117 0.64 12.99 -13.39
N LEU A 118 0.61 13.49 -12.15
CA LEU A 118 1.70 14.27 -11.57
C LEU A 118 3.00 13.46 -11.58
N TRP A 119 2.96 12.19 -11.15
CA TRP A 119 4.18 11.40 -11.07
C TRP A 119 4.68 10.93 -12.42
N VAL A 120 3.78 10.68 -13.38
CA VAL A 120 4.15 10.50 -14.80
C VAL A 120 4.89 11.73 -15.30
N PHE A 121 4.40 12.94 -15.00
CA PHE A 121 5.07 14.18 -15.39
C PHE A 121 6.46 14.34 -14.73
N VAL A 122 6.59 14.00 -13.44
CA VAL A 122 7.88 14.03 -12.71
C VAL A 122 8.88 13.06 -13.34
N ARG A 123 8.48 11.79 -13.55
CA ARG A 123 9.36 10.78 -14.17
C ARG A 123 9.72 11.12 -15.61
N ALA A 124 8.84 11.81 -16.34
CA ALA A 124 9.13 12.28 -17.68
C ALA A 124 10.26 13.33 -17.76
N GLN A 125 10.54 14.06 -16.66
CA GLN A 125 11.64 15.02 -16.64
C GLN A 125 13.02 14.34 -16.53
N ASN A 126 13.08 13.17 -15.91
CA ASN A 126 14.29 12.36 -15.81
C ASN A 126 13.95 10.85 -15.89
N PRO A 127 13.63 10.35 -17.10
CA PRO A 127 13.21 8.97 -17.30
C PRO A 127 14.38 7.98 -17.34
N ALA A 128 15.62 8.47 -17.30
CA ALA A 128 16.81 7.64 -17.43
C ALA A 128 16.89 6.61 -16.31
N ILE A 129 17.00 5.33 -16.70
CA ILE A 129 17.21 4.20 -15.80
C ILE A 129 18.72 4.03 -15.64
N ALA A 130 19.34 5.02 -14.99
CA ALA A 130 20.77 5.09 -14.77
C ALA A 130 21.06 5.46 -13.32
N ALA A 131 22.28 5.10 -12.87
CA ALA A 131 22.77 5.25 -11.51
C ALA A 131 22.00 4.44 -10.45
N THR A 132 22.59 4.38 -9.25
CA THR A 132 22.06 3.68 -8.07
C THR A 132 21.61 2.24 -8.41
N GLU A 133 20.48 1.79 -7.90
CA GLU A 133 20.01 0.41 -8.07
C GLU A 133 19.13 0.23 -9.32
N LYS A 134 18.74 1.32 -10.00
CA LYS A 134 17.86 1.28 -11.19
C LYS A 134 18.26 0.26 -12.25
N PRO A 135 19.54 0.14 -12.65
CA PRO A 135 19.94 -0.85 -13.64
C PRO A 135 19.69 -2.28 -13.18
N MET A 136 19.87 -2.56 -11.89
CA MET A 136 19.65 -3.88 -11.30
C MET A 136 18.15 -4.23 -11.28
N GLU A 137 17.29 -3.31 -10.83
CA GLU A 137 15.85 -3.55 -10.84
C GLU A 137 15.28 -3.64 -12.25
N PHE A 138 15.82 -2.86 -13.19
CA PHE A 138 15.45 -2.96 -14.60
C PHE A 138 15.89 -4.30 -15.20
N ALA A 139 17.04 -4.83 -14.80
CA ALA A 139 17.46 -6.18 -15.19
C ALA A 139 16.47 -7.24 -14.66
N PHE A 140 16.01 -7.13 -13.40
CA PHE A 140 14.97 -8.02 -12.86
C PHE A 140 13.63 -7.88 -13.58
N LEU A 141 13.18 -6.66 -13.88
CA LEU A 141 11.95 -6.43 -14.65
C LEU A 141 12.02 -7.06 -16.05
N ASN A 142 13.16 -6.92 -16.75
CA ASN A 142 13.38 -7.57 -18.04
C ASN A 142 13.46 -9.08 -17.92
N ALA A 143 14.16 -9.61 -16.91
CA ALA A 143 14.26 -11.03 -16.67
C ALA A 143 12.88 -11.67 -16.46
N VAL A 144 12.03 -11.02 -15.67
CA VAL A 144 10.63 -11.42 -15.47
C VAL A 144 9.81 -11.30 -16.75
N GLY A 145 9.99 -10.23 -17.54
CA GLY A 145 9.29 -10.05 -18.81
C GLY A 145 9.73 -11.03 -19.92
N ARG A 146 10.93 -11.59 -19.83
CA ARG A 146 11.50 -12.46 -20.89
C ARG A 146 11.50 -13.94 -20.55
N SER A 147 11.41 -14.30 -19.27
CA SER A 147 11.39 -15.70 -18.85
C SER A 147 10.11 -16.40 -19.30
N PRO A 148 10.16 -17.61 -19.88
CA PRO A 148 8.97 -18.30 -20.38
C PRO A 148 8.07 -18.89 -19.27
N ALA A 149 8.62 -19.12 -18.09
CA ALA A 149 7.94 -19.70 -16.93
C ALA A 149 8.48 -19.08 -15.63
N PHE A 150 7.85 -19.42 -14.50
CA PHE A 150 8.32 -19.06 -13.16
C PHE A 150 8.99 -20.25 -12.45
N PRO A 151 9.99 -20.03 -11.59
CA PRO A 151 10.60 -18.74 -11.26
C PRO A 151 11.37 -18.14 -12.46
N SER A 152 11.39 -16.81 -12.54
CA SER A 152 12.07 -16.11 -13.64
C SER A 152 13.58 -16.33 -13.57
N LEU A 153 14.25 -16.41 -14.72
CA LEU A 153 15.70 -16.59 -14.80
C LEU A 153 16.43 -15.42 -14.13
N ASP A 154 17.48 -15.74 -13.38
CA ASP A 154 18.31 -14.73 -12.73
C ASP A 154 19.22 -14.04 -13.76
N PRO A 155 19.20 -12.69 -13.85
CA PRO A 155 20.05 -11.96 -14.79
C PRO A 155 21.54 -11.98 -14.42
N TRP A 156 21.89 -12.33 -13.18
CA TRP A 156 23.25 -12.37 -12.64
C TRP A 156 23.80 -13.80 -12.52
N LEU A 157 22.92 -14.81 -12.40
CA LEU A 157 23.32 -16.20 -12.22
C LEU A 157 22.67 -17.13 -13.25
N SER A 158 23.40 -17.38 -14.35
CA SER A 158 22.92 -18.19 -15.48
C SER A 158 22.45 -19.59 -15.06
N GLY A 159 21.24 -19.96 -15.50
CA GLY A 159 20.65 -21.28 -15.24
C GLY A 159 19.85 -21.38 -13.93
N PHE A 160 19.82 -20.32 -13.11
CA PHE A 160 19.09 -20.27 -11.86
C PHE A 160 17.90 -19.30 -11.93
N GLY A 161 16.97 -19.44 -10.98
CA GLY A 161 15.89 -18.48 -10.79
C GLY A 161 16.31 -17.31 -9.90
N ILE A 162 15.64 -16.16 -10.03
CA ILE A 162 15.91 -14.97 -9.21
C ILE A 162 15.83 -15.31 -7.72
N SER A 163 16.95 -15.17 -7.01
CA SER A 163 17.04 -15.36 -5.55
C SER A 163 16.88 -14.02 -4.81
N TYR A 164 15.84 -13.27 -5.15
CA TYR A 164 15.53 -11.94 -4.62
C TYR A 164 14.01 -11.71 -4.59
N TYR A 165 13.53 -10.68 -3.89
CA TYR A 165 12.10 -10.35 -3.81
C TYR A 165 11.55 -9.82 -5.14
N TYR A 166 11.19 -10.71 -6.07
CA TYR A 166 10.89 -10.32 -7.46
C TYR A 166 9.41 -10.16 -7.81
N PHE A 167 8.49 -10.43 -6.87
CA PHE A 167 7.06 -10.47 -7.16
C PHE A 167 6.49 -9.11 -7.62
N GLY A 168 6.99 -7.99 -7.09
CA GLY A 168 6.59 -6.66 -7.58
C GLY A 168 7.01 -6.38 -9.03
N TYR A 169 8.10 -7.02 -9.52
CA TYR A 169 8.46 -6.96 -10.94
C TYR A 169 7.52 -7.82 -11.79
N VAL A 170 6.97 -8.92 -11.26
CA VAL A 170 5.89 -9.70 -11.92
C VAL A 170 4.65 -8.83 -12.10
N MET A 171 4.23 -8.10 -11.06
CA MET A 171 3.10 -7.18 -11.16
C MET A 171 3.34 -6.10 -12.22
N THR A 172 4.54 -5.51 -12.22
CA THR A 172 4.91 -4.45 -13.17
C THR A 172 4.96 -4.99 -14.61
N SER A 173 5.55 -6.17 -14.83
CA SER A 173 5.60 -6.83 -16.14
C SER A 173 4.21 -7.21 -16.65
N LEU A 174 3.33 -7.68 -15.76
CA LEU A 174 1.93 -7.98 -16.08
C LEU A 174 1.20 -6.72 -16.59
N LEU A 175 1.35 -5.61 -15.88
CA LEU A 175 0.78 -4.32 -16.30
C LEU A 175 1.36 -3.86 -17.64
N ALA A 176 2.68 -4.00 -17.83
CA ALA A 176 3.36 -3.64 -19.08
C ALA A 176 2.77 -4.39 -20.28
N ARG A 177 2.57 -5.70 -20.16
CA ARG A 177 2.00 -6.54 -21.21
C ARG A 177 0.53 -6.21 -21.49
N LEU A 178 -0.29 -6.00 -20.46
CA LEU A 178 -1.69 -5.60 -20.65
C LEU A 178 -1.81 -4.20 -21.27
N ALA A 179 -0.93 -3.27 -20.89
CA ALA A 179 -0.90 -1.92 -21.44
C ALA A 179 -0.23 -1.83 -22.82
N LEU A 180 0.43 -2.91 -23.26
CA LEU A 180 1.24 -2.99 -24.47
C LEU A 180 2.35 -1.92 -24.47
N VAL A 181 3.10 -1.85 -23.36
CA VAL A 181 4.17 -0.89 -23.11
C VAL A 181 5.49 -1.63 -22.89
N PRO A 182 6.61 -1.20 -23.51
CA PRO A 182 7.92 -1.78 -23.27
C PRO A 182 8.38 -1.62 -21.81
N GLU A 183 9.20 -2.55 -21.33
CA GLU A 183 9.68 -2.58 -19.93
C GLU A 183 10.36 -1.29 -19.51
N ALA A 184 11.10 -0.62 -20.42
CA ALA A 184 11.78 0.65 -20.14
C ALA A 184 10.81 1.78 -19.76
N ILE A 185 9.64 1.83 -20.40
CA ILE A 185 8.58 2.78 -20.06
C ILE A 185 7.80 2.28 -18.85
N ALA A 186 7.56 0.97 -18.76
CA ALA A 186 6.88 0.33 -17.64
C ALA A 186 7.58 0.57 -16.29
N PHE A 187 8.91 0.66 -16.27
CA PHE A 187 9.67 1.01 -15.06
C PHE A 187 9.19 2.36 -14.47
N ASN A 188 9.15 3.40 -15.31
CA ASN A 188 8.73 4.74 -14.90
C ASN A 188 7.23 4.82 -14.60
N LEU A 189 6.37 4.14 -15.38
CA LEU A 189 4.92 4.07 -15.11
C LEU A 189 4.61 3.23 -13.86
N GLY A 190 5.42 2.23 -13.56
CA GLY A 190 5.40 1.44 -12.35
C GLY A 190 5.61 2.33 -11.13
N LEU A 191 6.67 3.14 -11.11
CA LEU A 191 6.89 4.15 -10.07
C LEU A 191 5.69 5.10 -9.92
N ALA A 192 5.12 5.59 -11.03
CA ALA A 192 3.96 6.46 -10.97
C ALA A 192 2.73 5.80 -10.34
N TRP A 193 2.50 4.51 -10.62
CA TRP A 193 1.48 3.71 -9.95
C TRP A 193 1.78 3.52 -8.47
N LEU A 194 3.02 3.21 -8.08
CA LEU A 194 3.39 2.98 -6.68
C LEU A 194 3.12 4.23 -5.83
N VAL A 195 3.45 5.42 -6.33
CA VAL A 195 3.13 6.67 -5.64
C VAL A 195 1.62 6.89 -5.56
N ALA A 196 0.91 6.81 -6.68
CA ALA A 196 -0.54 7.01 -6.71
C ALA A 196 -1.30 6.00 -5.83
N GLY A 197 -0.84 4.75 -5.83
CA GLY A 197 -1.35 3.67 -5.00
C GLY A 197 -1.13 3.92 -3.51
N THR A 198 0.08 4.34 -3.14
CA THR A 198 0.39 4.72 -1.75
C THR A 198 -0.48 5.89 -1.29
N VAL A 199 -0.65 6.91 -2.14
CA VAL A 199 -1.49 8.08 -1.84
C VAL A 199 -2.95 7.71 -1.63
N VAL A 200 -3.55 6.96 -2.56
CA VAL A 200 -4.97 6.61 -2.46
C VAL A 200 -5.22 5.59 -1.35
N GLY A 201 -4.27 4.72 -1.04
CA GLY A 201 -4.33 3.83 0.12
C GLY A 201 -4.35 4.62 1.43
N ALA A 202 -3.55 5.68 1.55
CA ALA A 202 -3.48 6.52 2.74
C ALA A 202 -4.77 7.32 2.92
N PHE A 203 -5.25 7.90 1.82
CA PHE A 203 -6.56 8.54 1.73
C PHE A 203 -7.67 7.60 2.22
N GLY A 204 -7.73 6.39 1.67
CA GLY A 204 -8.75 5.39 1.99
C GLY A 204 -8.70 4.94 3.45
N LEU A 205 -7.50 4.71 3.99
CA LEU A 205 -7.31 4.26 5.37
C LEU A 205 -7.80 5.33 6.35
N VAL A 206 -7.34 6.57 6.21
CA VAL A 206 -7.72 7.67 7.10
C VAL A 206 -9.19 8.04 6.92
N PHE A 207 -9.71 8.05 5.70
CA PHE A 207 -11.15 8.24 5.46
C PHE A 207 -11.98 7.24 6.26
N ASN A 208 -11.63 5.95 6.20
CA ASN A 208 -12.37 4.91 6.90
C ASN A 208 -12.22 5.00 8.42
N LEU A 209 -11.01 5.24 8.94
CA LEU A 209 -10.79 5.42 10.38
C LEU A 209 -11.65 6.56 10.94
N ILE A 210 -11.65 7.71 10.27
CA ILE A 210 -12.44 8.87 10.72
C ILE A 210 -13.93 8.61 10.53
N ALA A 211 -14.36 8.01 9.43
CA ALA A 211 -15.79 7.76 9.19
C ALA A 211 -16.41 6.77 10.20
N ILE A 212 -15.63 5.79 10.68
CA ILE A 212 -16.14 4.68 11.51
C ILE A 212 -16.31 5.03 12.98
N GLY A 213 -15.55 5.96 13.55
CA GLY A 213 -15.46 6.17 15.02
C GLY A 213 -16.75 6.51 15.80
N ASP A 214 -17.92 6.66 15.16
CA ASP A 214 -19.23 7.00 15.76
C ASP A 214 -20.12 5.78 15.78
N ARG A 215 -19.93 4.82 14.85
CA ARG A 215 -20.62 3.52 14.94
C ARG A 215 -20.29 2.82 16.25
N ARG A 216 -19.09 3.02 16.78
CA ARG A 216 -18.75 2.53 18.12
C ARG A 216 -19.45 3.29 19.24
N LEU A 217 -19.61 4.61 19.12
CA LEU A 217 -20.31 5.40 20.13
C LEU A 217 -21.80 5.05 20.16
N GLU A 218 -22.44 4.87 19.01
CA GLU A 218 -23.86 4.47 18.92
C GLU A 218 -24.13 3.03 19.44
N ILE A 219 -23.16 2.12 19.27
CA ILE A 219 -23.21 0.76 19.83
C ILE A 219 -22.98 0.77 21.35
N VAL A 220 -22.05 1.59 21.84
CA VAL A 220 -21.77 1.77 23.28
C VAL A 220 -22.93 2.48 24.00
N GLU A 221 -23.65 3.37 23.33
CA GLU A 221 -24.82 4.08 23.87
C GLU A 221 -26.14 3.25 23.80
N GLY A 222 -26.08 1.98 23.38
CA GLY A 222 -27.22 1.05 23.47
C GLY A 222 -28.32 1.29 22.42
N SER A 223 -28.04 2.00 21.34
CA SER A 223 -29.02 2.26 20.27
C SER A 223 -29.14 1.07 19.31
N HIS A 224 -30.01 0.11 19.62
CA HIS A 224 -30.34 -1.01 18.73
C HIS A 224 -31.25 -0.56 17.58
N THR A 225 -30.68 0.13 16.58
CA THR A 225 -31.37 0.30 15.30
C THR A 225 -30.92 -0.80 14.32
N PRO A 226 -31.84 -1.57 13.70
CA PRO A 226 -31.51 -2.69 12.82
C PRO A 226 -30.95 -2.25 11.45
N HIS A 227 -30.89 -0.94 11.20
CA HIS A 227 -30.29 -0.38 10.00
C HIS A 227 -29.13 0.53 10.39
N PRO A 228 -27.95 0.38 9.75
CA PRO A 228 -26.85 1.29 9.99
C PRO A 228 -27.32 2.71 9.67
N THR A 229 -27.34 3.56 10.68
CA THR A 229 -27.58 4.99 10.54
C THR A 229 -26.65 5.56 9.46
N PRO A 230 -27.16 6.40 8.54
CA PRO A 230 -26.31 7.08 7.59
C PRO A 230 -25.28 7.93 8.35
N TYR A 231 -24.02 7.86 7.95
CA TYR A 231 -22.97 8.68 8.58
C TYR A 231 -23.34 10.17 8.53
N ALA A 232 -23.16 10.87 9.65
CA ALA A 232 -23.44 12.30 9.74
C ALA A 232 -22.69 13.08 8.63
N PRO A 233 -23.35 13.99 7.87
CA PRO A 233 -22.72 14.69 6.76
C PRO A 233 -21.47 15.48 7.13
N ARG A 234 -21.44 16.08 8.33
CA ARG A 234 -20.26 16.80 8.87
C ARG A 234 -19.06 15.88 8.99
N ARG A 235 -19.27 14.65 9.45
CA ARG A 235 -18.19 13.69 9.64
C ARG A 235 -17.64 13.13 8.34
N LEU A 236 -18.51 12.83 7.38
CA LEU A 236 -18.06 12.47 6.04
C LEU A 236 -17.26 13.60 5.37
N ARG A 237 -17.50 14.87 5.73
CA ARG A 237 -16.64 15.99 5.29
C ARG A 237 -15.28 15.93 5.98
N SER A 238 -15.25 15.80 7.31
CA SER A 238 -13.99 15.68 8.07
C SER A 238 -13.15 14.48 7.61
N ALA A 239 -13.77 13.32 7.41
CA ALA A 239 -13.11 12.12 6.91
C ALA A 239 -12.46 12.33 5.53
N ARG A 240 -13.13 13.05 4.62
CA ARG A 240 -12.57 13.39 3.32
C ARG A 240 -11.42 14.39 3.44
N LEU A 241 -11.57 15.43 4.26
CA LEU A 241 -10.54 16.45 4.46
C LEU A 241 -9.27 15.85 5.08
N LEU A 242 -9.42 15.09 6.16
CA LEU A 242 -8.29 14.41 6.82
C LEU A 242 -7.72 13.29 5.95
N GLY A 243 -8.57 12.60 5.18
CA GLY A 243 -8.12 11.66 4.15
C GLY A 243 -7.23 12.34 3.11
N ILE A 244 -7.63 13.49 2.57
CA ILE A 244 -6.82 14.26 1.61
C ILE A 244 -5.52 14.74 2.27
N LEU A 245 -5.58 15.21 3.51
CA LEU A 245 -4.39 15.60 4.25
C LEU A 245 -3.41 14.43 4.40
N ALA A 246 -3.89 13.23 4.74
CA ALA A 246 -3.07 12.03 4.82
C ALA A 246 -2.50 11.60 3.45
N ALA A 247 -3.31 11.74 2.39
CA ALA A 247 -2.91 11.49 1.01
C ALA A 247 -1.70 12.36 0.59
N LEU A 248 -1.66 13.61 1.06
CA LEU A 248 -0.55 14.54 0.81
C LEU A 248 0.60 14.36 1.79
N ALA A 249 0.30 14.10 3.06
CA ALA A 249 1.29 14.01 4.12
C ALA A 249 2.14 12.75 4.02
N LEU A 250 1.57 11.58 3.70
CA LEU A 250 2.32 10.32 3.71
C LEU A 250 3.47 10.25 2.67
N PRO A 251 3.27 10.64 1.39
CA PRO A 251 4.37 10.66 0.43
C PRO A 251 5.45 11.69 0.75
N LEU A 252 5.08 12.74 1.48
CA LEU A 252 5.98 13.80 1.92
C LEU A 252 6.55 13.54 3.32
N ALA A 253 6.06 12.51 4.01
CA ALA A 253 6.47 12.19 5.35
C ALA A 253 7.95 11.80 5.33
N GLY A 254 8.70 12.41 6.23
CA GLY A 254 10.13 12.18 6.37
C GLY A 254 10.56 12.16 7.82
N ASN A 255 11.87 12.05 8.02
CA ASN A 255 12.49 12.04 9.34
C ASN A 255 12.61 13.42 9.99
N LEU A 256 11.95 14.44 9.43
CA LEU A 256 11.92 15.83 9.93
C LEU A 256 13.30 16.50 10.04
N VAL A 257 14.36 15.92 9.46
CA VAL A 257 15.72 16.44 9.63
C VAL A 257 15.89 17.86 9.11
N ILE A 258 15.18 18.24 8.05
CA ILE A 258 15.23 19.62 7.54
C ILE A 258 14.72 20.62 8.57
N LEU A 259 13.71 20.27 9.38
CA LEU A 259 13.24 21.15 10.46
C LEU A 259 14.30 21.27 11.56
N LEU A 260 15.01 20.17 11.85
CA LEU A 260 16.13 20.15 12.79
C LEU A 260 17.31 20.99 12.28
N GLU A 261 17.63 20.93 10.99
CA GLU A 261 18.66 21.76 10.36
C GLU A 261 18.34 23.25 10.43
N ILE A 262 17.07 23.62 10.19
CA ILE A 262 16.62 25.01 10.31
C ILE A 262 16.74 25.47 11.77
N ALA A 263 16.31 24.65 12.72
CA ALA A 263 16.43 24.97 14.15
C ALA A 263 17.90 25.13 14.56
N HIS A 264 18.74 24.14 14.24
CA HIS A 264 20.18 24.13 14.56
C HIS A 264 20.90 25.32 13.93
N GLY A 265 20.73 25.56 12.62
CA GLY A 265 21.37 26.66 11.90
C GLY A 265 20.95 28.05 12.39
N ASN A 266 19.81 28.17 13.07
CA ASN A 266 19.35 29.43 13.69
C ASN A 266 19.61 29.50 15.19
N GLY A 267 20.44 28.61 15.75
CA GLY A 267 20.82 28.62 17.17
C GLY A 267 19.72 28.19 18.14
N VAL A 268 18.72 27.44 17.66
CA VAL A 268 17.67 26.87 18.52
C VAL A 268 18.17 25.55 19.11
N GLY A 269 18.00 25.35 20.42
CA GLY A 269 18.47 24.16 21.13
C GLY A 269 19.88 24.30 21.70
N SER A 270 20.19 23.57 22.77
CA SER A 270 21.51 23.59 23.41
C SER A 270 22.49 22.62 22.73
N ASP A 271 23.79 22.87 22.83
CA ASP A 271 24.83 21.94 22.34
C ASP A 271 24.66 20.52 22.91
N SER A 272 24.23 20.41 24.17
CA SER A 272 23.94 19.13 24.81
C SER A 272 22.73 18.41 24.20
N PHE A 273 21.69 19.14 23.77
CA PHE A 273 20.55 18.56 23.10
C PHE A 273 20.94 17.99 21.74
N TRP A 274 21.72 18.75 20.98
CA TRP A 274 22.20 18.35 19.66
C TRP A 274 23.15 17.16 19.71
N ALA A 275 24.08 17.16 20.67
CA ALA A 275 24.96 16.01 20.93
C ALA A 275 24.18 14.77 21.38
N TRP A 276 23.12 14.93 22.19
CA TRP A 276 22.24 13.83 22.59
C TRP A 276 21.41 13.28 21.42
N LEU A 277 20.90 14.17 20.55
CA LEU A 277 20.09 13.79 19.40
C LEU A 277 20.91 12.99 18.38
N ASP A 278 22.23 13.25 18.33
CA ASP A 278 23.24 12.55 17.55
C ASP A 278 22.87 12.34 16.07
N VAL A 279 22.21 13.34 15.50
CA VAL A 279 21.96 13.38 14.06
C VAL A 279 23.25 13.77 13.37
N ARG A 280 23.65 12.97 12.39
CA ARG A 280 24.82 13.24 11.56
C ARG A 280 24.77 14.65 11.00
N ASP A 281 25.90 15.34 11.08
CA ASP A 281 26.08 16.75 10.71
C ASP A 281 25.37 17.79 11.60
N LEU A 282 24.61 17.38 12.61
CA LEU A 282 23.88 18.26 13.54
C LEU A 282 24.28 18.07 15.00
N ASN A 283 25.15 17.12 15.31
CA ASN A 283 25.50 16.74 16.68
C ASN A 283 26.55 17.64 17.36
N GLY A 284 27.04 18.67 16.66
CA GLY A 284 27.94 19.69 17.20
C GLY A 284 27.25 21.02 17.51
N PRO A 285 27.96 22.00 18.11
CA PRO A 285 27.45 23.35 18.32
C PRO A 285 27.01 24.02 17.00
N ALA A 286 25.98 24.85 17.07
CA ALA A 286 25.48 25.61 15.93
C ALA A 286 26.50 26.67 15.48
N VAL A 287 26.89 26.66 14.20
CA VAL A 287 27.76 27.67 13.60
C VAL A 287 26.92 28.74 12.92
N ILE A 288 26.51 29.76 13.67
CA ILE A 288 25.59 30.81 13.21
C ILE A 288 26.32 31.89 12.36
N SER A 289 27.65 31.88 12.37
CA SER A 289 28.48 32.81 11.59
C SER A 289 28.55 32.47 10.10
N GLU A 290 28.14 31.27 9.70
CA GLU A 290 28.18 30.80 8.32
C GLU A 290 26.75 30.65 7.76
N THR A 291 26.64 30.67 6.42
CA THR A 291 25.36 30.39 5.77
C THR A 291 24.88 28.98 6.13
N PRO A 292 23.67 28.82 6.70
CA PRO A 292 23.17 27.52 7.11
C PRO A 292 23.17 26.49 5.98
N ARG A 293 23.39 25.22 6.34
CA ARG A 293 23.52 24.11 5.38
C ARG A 293 22.29 23.91 4.49
N TYR A 294 21.09 24.22 5.01
CA TYR A 294 19.85 24.13 4.25
C TYR A 294 19.74 25.20 3.14
N GLU A 295 20.53 26.27 3.20
CA GLU A 295 20.58 27.32 2.16
C GLU A 295 21.74 27.11 1.18
N SER A 296 22.84 26.49 1.62
CA SER A 296 24.06 26.34 0.82
C SER A 296 24.16 25.03 0.04
N SER A 297 23.41 23.98 0.41
CA SER A 297 23.51 22.63 -0.20
C SER A 297 22.47 22.35 -1.29
N GLN A 298 22.92 21.86 -2.46
CA GLN A 298 22.06 21.53 -3.60
C GLN A 298 21.52 20.09 -3.62
N TRP A 299 21.86 19.24 -2.64
CA TRP A 299 21.48 17.81 -2.56
C TRP A 299 20.84 17.47 -1.20
N TRP A 300 20.05 18.40 -0.66
CA TRP A 300 19.44 18.26 0.67
C TRP A 300 18.65 16.96 0.83
N TRP A 301 17.87 16.56 -0.17
CA TRP A 301 17.03 15.35 -0.15
C TRP A 301 17.85 14.06 -0.11
N TRP A 302 19.08 14.04 -0.64
CA TRP A 302 19.96 12.86 -0.61
C TRP A 302 20.62 12.69 0.75
N ARG A 303 20.94 13.80 1.41
CA ARG A 303 21.52 13.82 2.75
C ARG A 303 20.51 13.44 3.81
N THR A 304 19.23 13.77 3.63
CA THR A 304 18.20 13.39 4.60
C THR A 304 18.05 11.88 4.76
N SER A 305 18.55 11.05 3.83
CA SER A 305 18.57 9.60 4.01
C SER A 305 19.78 9.09 4.80
N ARG A 306 20.73 9.94 5.23
CA ARG A 306 22.02 9.55 5.84
C ARG A 306 22.24 10.24 7.19
N VAL A 307 21.25 10.13 8.06
CA VAL A 307 21.20 10.90 9.31
C VAL A 307 21.69 10.13 10.54
N ILE A 308 21.95 8.83 10.39
CA ILE A 308 22.31 7.91 11.48
C ILE A 308 23.83 7.68 11.49
N HIS A 309 24.43 7.68 12.68
CA HIS A 309 25.77 7.15 12.90
C HIS A 309 25.71 5.65 13.22
N GLU A 310 26.58 4.86 12.61
CA GLU A 310 26.82 3.47 13.01
C GLU A 310 27.85 3.44 14.13
N TYR A 311 27.62 2.67 15.18
CA TYR A 311 28.49 2.64 16.35
C TYR A 311 29.05 1.24 16.60
N HIS A 312 30.35 1.18 16.86
CA HIS A 312 30.95 -0.01 17.44
C HIS A 312 30.47 -0.23 18.87
N LEU A 313 30.60 -1.47 19.35
CA LEU A 313 30.35 -1.83 20.75
C LEU A 313 31.21 -1.02 21.75
N SER A 314 32.30 -0.41 21.28
CA SER A 314 33.13 0.50 22.06
C SER A 314 32.56 1.92 22.21
N GLY A 315 31.40 2.21 21.62
CA GLY A 315 30.78 3.54 21.61
C GLY A 315 31.41 4.54 20.63
N ARG A 316 32.27 4.06 19.70
CA ARG A 316 32.89 4.89 18.67
C ARG A 316 32.07 4.81 17.39
N ALA A 317 31.75 5.96 16.80
CA ALA A 317 31.10 6.01 15.49
C ALA A 317 32.06 5.50 14.41
N GLU A 318 31.55 4.69 13.48
CA GLU A 318 32.30 4.26 12.30
C GLU A 318 32.34 5.40 11.28
N GLU A 319 33.55 5.86 10.97
CA GLU A 319 33.76 6.93 9.99
C GLU A 319 33.60 6.40 8.56
N GLY A 320 32.90 7.14 7.71
CA GLY A 320 32.71 6.80 6.30
C GLY A 320 31.58 5.82 6.01
N LEU A 321 30.98 5.20 7.03
CA LEU A 321 29.77 4.38 6.86
C LEU A 321 28.53 5.28 6.95
N GLU A 322 27.62 5.16 5.99
CA GLU A 322 26.41 5.99 5.90
C GLU A 322 25.17 5.11 5.77
N PRO A 323 24.56 4.67 6.89
CA PRO A 323 23.33 3.91 6.85
C PRO A 323 22.24 4.71 6.13
N ILE A 324 21.55 4.05 5.20
CA ILE A 324 20.49 4.67 4.40
C ILE A 324 19.15 4.45 5.09
N VAL A 325 18.45 5.55 5.37
CA VAL A 325 17.05 5.57 5.82
C VAL A 325 16.18 6.04 4.67
N GLU A 326 15.49 5.11 4.06
CA GLU A 326 14.55 5.39 2.98
C GLU A 326 13.16 5.74 3.52
N ILE A 327 12.87 7.03 3.51
CA ILE A 327 11.51 7.56 3.71
C ILE A 327 10.76 7.62 2.36
N PRO A 328 9.41 7.55 2.34
CA PRO A 328 8.65 7.55 1.09
C PRO A 328 9.05 8.68 0.11
N ALA A 329 9.22 9.90 0.62
CA ALA A 329 9.64 11.04 -0.20
C ALA A 329 10.98 10.80 -0.90
N PHE A 330 11.96 10.25 -0.17
CA PHE A 330 13.29 9.91 -0.71
C PHE A 330 13.16 8.86 -1.81
N SER A 331 12.49 7.74 -1.53
CA SER A 331 12.39 6.63 -2.49
C SER A 331 11.62 7.02 -3.75
N PHE A 332 10.58 7.86 -3.62
CA PHE A 332 9.81 8.33 -4.76
C PHE A 332 10.60 9.30 -5.65
N VAL A 333 11.39 10.20 -5.05
CA VAL A 333 12.27 11.12 -5.77
C VAL A 333 13.42 10.36 -6.43
N LEU A 334 14.07 9.46 -5.67
CA LEU A 334 15.14 8.62 -6.16
C LEU A 334 14.67 7.76 -7.34
N GLY A 335 13.52 7.10 -7.17
CA GLY A 335 12.87 6.30 -8.21
C GLY A 335 13.52 4.95 -8.45
N ASP A 336 14.09 4.34 -7.41
CA ASP A 336 14.58 2.96 -7.45
C ASP A 336 13.39 2.05 -7.14
N MET A 337 13.16 1.03 -7.97
CA MET A 337 12.00 0.13 -7.83
C MET A 337 12.30 -0.97 -6.82
N HIS A 338 12.80 -0.58 -5.65
CA HIS A 338 13.25 -1.49 -4.61
C HIS A 338 12.04 -2.23 -3.99
N PRO A 339 12.19 -3.49 -3.52
CA PRO A 339 11.11 -4.28 -2.94
C PRO A 339 10.23 -3.57 -1.90
N HIS A 340 10.81 -2.77 -0.99
CA HIS A 340 10.01 -2.05 -0.01
C HIS A 340 9.12 -0.96 -0.66
N VAL A 341 9.58 -0.32 -1.74
CA VAL A 341 8.79 0.66 -2.51
C VAL A 341 7.66 -0.03 -3.26
N LEU A 342 7.95 -1.19 -3.87
CA LEU A 342 6.97 -2.04 -4.54
C LEU A 342 5.84 -2.48 -3.60
N ALA A 343 6.15 -2.67 -2.31
CA ALA A 343 5.20 -3.09 -1.29
C ALA A 343 4.32 -1.97 -0.71
N LEU A 344 4.69 -0.68 -0.84
CA LEU A 344 4.01 0.43 -0.14
C LEU A 344 2.48 0.49 -0.35
N PRO A 345 1.92 0.39 -1.58
CA PRO A 345 0.47 0.39 -1.76
C PRO A 345 -0.22 -0.79 -1.05
N PHE A 346 0.47 -1.93 -0.97
CA PHE A 346 -0.06 -3.14 -0.39
C PHE A 346 0.10 -3.19 1.13
N ALA A 347 1.10 -2.49 1.69
CA ALA A 347 1.17 -2.24 3.13
C ALA A 347 -0.09 -1.50 3.61
N LEU A 348 -0.59 -0.52 2.85
CA LEU A 348 -1.84 0.18 3.18
C LEU A 348 -3.09 -0.70 3.01
N LEU A 349 -3.11 -1.58 2.00
CA LEU A 349 -4.13 -2.63 1.90
C LEU A 349 -4.08 -3.58 3.12
N SER A 350 -2.89 -3.92 3.60
CA SER A 350 -2.68 -4.76 4.79
C SER A 350 -3.26 -4.09 6.05
N LEU A 351 -3.00 -2.79 6.22
CA LEU A 351 -3.58 -2.01 7.31
C LEU A 351 -5.11 -1.94 7.20
N ALA A 352 -5.66 -1.83 5.99
CA ALA A 352 -7.11 -1.88 5.78
C ALA A 352 -7.69 -3.26 6.17
N VAL A 353 -7.00 -4.36 5.85
CA VAL A 353 -7.39 -5.70 6.28
C VAL A 353 -7.32 -5.83 7.79
N ALA A 354 -6.25 -5.34 8.43
CA ALA A 354 -6.13 -5.31 9.89
C ALA A 354 -7.25 -4.50 10.55
N LEU A 355 -7.64 -3.36 9.96
CA LEU A 355 -8.78 -2.58 10.43
C LEU A 355 -10.10 -3.37 10.31
N VAL A 356 -10.33 -4.09 9.21
CA VAL A 356 -11.53 -4.93 9.08
C VAL A 356 -11.52 -6.09 10.08
N TRP A 357 -10.37 -6.72 10.30
CA TRP A 357 -10.20 -7.73 11.34
C TRP A 357 -10.60 -7.19 12.71
N TYR A 358 -10.07 -6.03 13.08
CA TYR A 358 -10.39 -5.35 14.34
C TYR A 358 -11.90 -5.10 14.48
N LEU A 359 -12.55 -4.58 13.44
CA LEU A 359 -13.98 -4.27 13.46
C LEU A 359 -14.86 -5.53 13.56
N ARG A 360 -14.51 -6.60 12.84
CA ARG A 360 -15.26 -7.87 12.91
C ARG A 360 -15.08 -8.57 14.25
N ALA A 361 -13.85 -8.62 14.77
CA ALA A 361 -13.56 -9.25 16.05
C ALA A 361 -14.20 -8.48 17.23
N SER A 362 -14.18 -7.15 17.19
CA SER A 362 -14.82 -6.32 18.22
C SER A 362 -16.34 -6.51 18.26
N GLY A 363 -17.00 -6.50 17.10
CA GLY A 363 -18.45 -6.72 17.03
C GLY A 363 -18.86 -8.12 17.54
N ALA A 364 -18.06 -9.15 17.22
CA ALA A 364 -18.33 -10.50 17.73
C ALA A 364 -18.14 -10.63 19.26
N ALA A 365 -17.16 -9.93 19.84
CA ALA A 365 -16.95 -9.92 21.28
C ALA A 365 -18.10 -9.20 22.02
N GLU A 366 -18.61 -8.11 21.46
CA GLU A 366 -19.76 -7.36 21.99
C GLU A 366 -21.06 -8.19 21.94
N GLU A 367 -21.31 -8.93 20.86
CA GLU A 367 -22.46 -9.85 20.73
C GLU A 367 -22.39 -11.03 21.73
N GLN A 368 -21.19 -11.52 22.06
CA GLN A 368 -21.02 -12.57 23.07
C GLN A 368 -21.17 -12.03 24.49
N GLY A 369 -20.69 -10.81 24.77
CA GLY A 369 -20.85 -10.15 26.06
C GLY A 369 -22.31 -9.82 26.40
N SER A 370 -23.11 -9.42 25.40
CA SER A 370 -24.55 -9.16 25.60
C SER A 370 -25.35 -10.45 25.84
N ARG A 371 -25.04 -11.53 25.13
CA ARG A 371 -25.66 -12.85 25.36
C ARG A 371 -25.24 -13.50 26.68
N GLY A 372 -23.99 -13.34 27.09
CA GLY A 372 -23.48 -13.87 28.36
C GLY A 372 -24.04 -13.18 29.61
N ALA A 373 -24.63 -11.99 29.46
CA ALA A 373 -25.35 -11.30 30.54
C ALA A 373 -26.77 -11.87 30.76
N GLU A 374 -27.35 -12.59 29.80
CA GLU A 374 -28.69 -13.19 29.91
C GLU A 374 -28.67 -14.66 30.39
N GLU A 375 -27.53 -15.37 30.26
CA GLU A 375 -27.39 -16.77 30.70
C GLU A 375 -26.34 -16.92 31.82
N HIS A 376 -26.76 -16.78 33.06
CA HIS A 376 -26.02 -17.33 34.20
C HIS A 376 -26.26 -18.84 34.30
N SER A 377 -25.38 -19.63 33.66
CA SER A 377 -25.26 -21.07 33.91
C SER A 377 -23.82 -21.42 34.32
N PRO A 378 -23.58 -22.36 35.27
CA PRO A 378 -22.26 -22.55 35.87
C PRO A 378 -21.26 -23.14 34.87
N LEU A 379 -20.03 -22.63 34.94
CA LEU A 379 -18.87 -23.03 34.15
C LEU A 379 -18.58 -24.54 34.29
N HIS A 380 -18.87 -25.30 33.23
CA HIS A 380 -18.22 -26.59 33.03
C HIS A 380 -16.75 -26.37 32.60
N PRO A 381 -15.80 -27.18 33.11
CA PRO A 381 -14.40 -27.10 32.70
C PRO A 381 -14.26 -27.38 31.21
N ARG A 382 -13.72 -26.43 30.45
CA ARG A 382 -13.45 -26.59 29.02
C ARG A 382 -12.39 -27.66 28.81
N THR A 383 -12.78 -28.79 28.25
CA THR A 383 -11.83 -29.75 27.68
C THR A 383 -11.04 -29.08 26.55
N PRO A 384 -9.74 -29.38 26.39
CA PRO A 384 -8.96 -28.82 25.28
C PRO A 384 -9.59 -29.26 23.96
N ALA A 385 -10.13 -28.30 23.21
CA ALA A 385 -10.74 -28.58 21.91
C ALA A 385 -9.65 -29.04 20.91
N PRO A 386 -9.97 -29.95 19.99
CA PRO A 386 -9.09 -30.32 18.89
C PRO A 386 -8.57 -29.08 18.15
N LEU A 387 -7.34 -29.17 17.63
CA LEU A 387 -6.69 -28.06 16.92
C LEU A 387 -7.56 -27.46 15.79
N LEU A 388 -8.35 -28.29 15.09
CA LEU A 388 -9.28 -27.85 14.05
C LEU A 388 -10.41 -26.97 14.58
N ASP A 389 -10.95 -27.28 15.76
CA ASP A 389 -12.00 -26.50 16.40
C ASP A 389 -11.47 -25.14 16.86
N ASN A 390 -10.23 -25.09 17.35
CA ASN A 390 -9.55 -23.84 17.69
C ASN A 390 -9.35 -22.94 16.44
N ILE A 391 -8.97 -23.53 15.30
CA ILE A 391 -8.83 -22.80 14.03
C ILE A 391 -10.19 -22.27 13.56
N GLN A 392 -11.23 -23.09 13.61
CA GLN A 392 -12.57 -22.67 13.20
C GLN A 392 -13.13 -21.57 14.10
N GLN A 393 -12.96 -21.67 15.42
CA GLN A 393 -13.37 -20.65 16.38
C GLN A 393 -12.64 -19.32 16.16
N PHE A 394 -11.36 -19.37 15.81
CA PHE A 394 -10.58 -18.19 15.47
C PHE A 394 -11.04 -17.53 14.15
N ILE A 395 -11.33 -18.33 13.12
CA ILE A 395 -11.71 -17.83 11.79
C ILE A 395 -13.17 -17.37 11.74
N GLN A 396 -14.08 -18.03 12.46
CA GLN A 396 -15.52 -17.72 12.51
C GLN A 396 -15.86 -16.22 12.57
N PRO A 397 -15.36 -15.43 13.56
CA PRO A 397 -15.72 -14.01 13.67
C PRO A 397 -15.22 -13.17 12.48
N ILE A 398 -14.15 -13.60 11.81
CA ILE A 398 -13.50 -12.86 10.72
C ILE A 398 -14.07 -13.29 9.37
N GLY A 399 -14.39 -14.57 9.21
CA GLY A 399 -14.83 -15.24 7.99
C GLY A 399 -13.67 -15.70 7.10
N TRP A 400 -13.82 -16.90 6.53
CA TRP A 400 -12.84 -17.53 5.63
C TRP A 400 -12.32 -16.63 4.49
N PRO A 401 -13.15 -15.88 3.75
CA PRO A 401 -12.66 -15.06 2.64
C PRO A 401 -11.66 -13.99 3.06
N LEU A 402 -11.88 -13.35 4.22
CA LEU A 402 -10.96 -12.33 4.72
C LEU A 402 -9.69 -12.96 5.30
N TYR A 403 -9.80 -14.11 5.96
CA TYR A 403 -8.65 -14.87 6.44
C TYR A 403 -7.74 -15.32 5.28
N LEU A 404 -8.30 -15.83 4.18
CA LEU A 404 -7.53 -16.20 2.99
C LEU A 404 -6.84 -14.98 2.34
N LEU A 405 -7.51 -13.82 2.30
CA LEU A 405 -6.87 -12.57 1.87
C LEU A 405 -5.72 -12.19 2.81
N THR A 406 -5.85 -12.38 4.12
CA THR A 406 -4.78 -12.13 5.08
C THR A 406 -3.58 -13.05 4.83
N LEU A 407 -3.79 -14.33 4.55
CA LEU A 407 -2.69 -15.23 4.17
C LEU A 407 -2.02 -14.80 2.88
N LEU A 408 -2.78 -14.37 1.88
CA LEU A 408 -2.25 -13.84 0.63
C LEU A 408 -1.40 -12.58 0.85
N ILE A 409 -1.85 -11.67 1.72
CA ILE A 409 -1.14 -10.43 2.01
C ILE A 409 0.10 -10.68 2.87
N LEU A 410 0.02 -11.54 3.89
CA LEU A 410 1.14 -11.80 4.80
C LEU A 410 2.16 -12.82 4.26
N GLY A 411 1.76 -13.66 3.30
CA GLY A 411 2.64 -14.63 2.64
C GLY A 411 3.04 -14.25 1.22
N GLY A 412 2.49 -13.15 0.68
CA GLY A 412 2.77 -12.63 -0.67
C GLY A 412 3.37 -11.22 -0.71
N LEU A 413 3.37 -10.51 0.43
CA LEU A 413 4.31 -9.40 0.71
C LEU A 413 5.53 -9.98 1.43
#